data_AF-A0A3N4MFW1-F1
#
_entry.id   AF-A0A3N4MFW1-F1
#
_cell.length_a   1.000
_cell.length_b   1.000
_cell.length_c   1.000
_cell.angle_alpha   90.00
_cell.angle_beta   90.00
_cell.angle_gamma   90.00
#
_symmetry.space_group_name_H-M   'P 1'
#
loop_
_entity.id
_entity.type
_entity.pdbx_description
1 polymer ?
#
loop_
_entity_poly.entity_id
_entity_poly.type
_entity_poly.pdbx_seq_one_letter_code
_entity_poly.pdbx_strand_id
1 'polypeptide(L)'
;MKILPITVALLILVNICSGQSQSEMNTSSGKDFQKADKELNAIYQKILTDYKADTAFIRNLKISQRMWVQLRELEMNTMFPSKEPGYYGSVLPMCWANYKTMLTYDRIKFLKQWTDGTEEGDVCSGSVKIKS
;
A
#
# COMPACT_ATOMS: atom_id res chain seq x y z
N MET A 1 -39.29 -41.06 45.47
CA MET A 1 -38.74 -39.69 45.32
C MET A 1 -37.23 -39.79 45.23
N LYS A 2 -36.64 -39.69 44.03
CA LYS A 2 -35.19 -39.62 43.81
C LYS A 2 -34.89 -38.24 43.23
N ILE A 3 -34.16 -37.43 43.99
CA ILE A 3 -33.74 -36.08 43.59
C ILE A 3 -32.37 -36.24 42.93
N LEU A 4 -32.28 -35.92 41.63
CA LEU A 4 -31.04 -35.96 40.86
C LEU A 4 -30.39 -34.56 40.95
N PRO A 5 -29.11 -34.41 41.34
CA PRO A 5 -28.48 -33.11 41.41
C PRO A 5 -28.05 -32.68 40.01
N ILE A 6 -28.64 -31.61 39.50
CA ILE A 6 -28.21 -30.97 38.25
C ILE A 6 -26.96 -30.16 38.58
N THR A 7 -25.79 -30.71 38.27
CA THR A 7 -24.54 -29.96 38.25
C THR A 7 -24.55 -29.02 37.03
N VAL A 8 -24.77 -27.73 37.27
CA VAL A 8 -24.64 -26.69 36.26
C VAL A 8 -23.14 -26.48 35.99
N ALA A 9 -22.65 -27.02 34.88
CA ALA A 9 -21.31 -26.74 34.37
C ALA A 9 -21.31 -25.35 33.73
N LEU A 10 -20.77 -24.36 34.45
CA LEU A 10 -20.56 -23.00 33.95
C LEU A 10 -19.33 -22.99 33.02
N LEU A 11 -19.56 -23.14 31.72
CA LEU A 11 -18.54 -22.96 30.68
C LEU A 11 -18.20 -21.46 30.57
N ILE A 12 -17.09 -21.05 31.19
CA ILE A 12 -16.54 -19.70 31.04
C ILE A 12 -15.96 -19.58 29.62
N LEU A 13 -16.70 -18.95 28.72
CA LEU A 13 -16.19 -18.50 27.42
C LEU A 13 -15.26 -17.32 27.64
N VAL A 14 -14.00 -17.61 27.96
CA VAL A 14 -12.95 -16.59 27.99
C VAL A 14 -12.66 -16.19 26.54
N ASN A 15 -13.24 -15.08 26.10
CA ASN A 15 -12.83 -14.44 24.85
C ASN A 15 -11.40 -13.93 25.05
N ILE A 16 -10.43 -14.67 24.51
CA ILE A 16 -9.02 -14.29 24.56
C ILE A 16 -8.85 -13.09 23.63
N CYS A 17 -8.89 -11.88 24.19
CA CYS A 17 -8.54 -10.66 23.47
C CYS A 17 -7.01 -10.61 23.37
N SER A 18 -6.45 -11.13 22.26
CA SER A 18 -5.04 -10.99 21.96
C SER A 18 -4.76 -9.56 21.47
N GLY A 19 -4.23 -8.71 22.34
CA GLY A 19 -3.69 -7.41 21.94
C GLY A 19 -2.34 -7.57 21.23
N GLN A 20 -2.16 -6.94 20.07
CA GLN A 20 -0.87 -6.94 19.36
C GLN A 20 0.12 -6.02 20.07
N SER A 21 1.39 -6.43 20.13
CA SER A 21 2.48 -5.57 20.56
C SER A 21 2.82 -4.51 19.50
N GLN A 22 3.41 -3.39 19.89
CA GLN A 22 3.87 -2.36 18.94
C GLN A 22 4.89 -2.92 17.93
N SER A 23 5.71 -3.89 18.34
CA SER A 23 6.67 -4.55 17.46
C SER A 23 5.98 -5.37 16.35
N GLU A 24 4.91 -6.08 16.71
CA GLU A 24 4.10 -6.83 15.74
C GLU A 24 3.36 -5.89 14.78
N MET A 25 2.79 -4.79 15.29
CA MET A 25 2.16 -3.77 14.45
C MET A 25 3.16 -3.13 13.49
N ASN A 26 4.36 -2.75 13.96
CA ASN A 26 5.43 -2.22 13.12
C ASN A 26 5.82 -3.21 12.02
N THR A 27 5.95 -4.50 12.37
CA THR A 27 6.27 -5.56 11.42
C THR A 27 5.18 -5.76 10.38
N SER A 28 3.91 -5.75 10.80
CA SER A 28 2.76 -5.90 9.90
C SER A 28 2.69 -4.76 8.89
N SER A 29 2.76 -3.51 9.34
CA SER A 29 2.75 -2.35 8.46
C SER A 29 3.92 -2.35 7.47
N GLY A 30 5.10 -2.83 7.90
CA GLY A 30 6.25 -3.02 7.01
C GLY A 30 5.96 -4.03 5.89
N LYS A 31 5.27 -5.14 6.19
CA LYS A 31 4.85 -6.13 5.18
C LYS A 31 3.79 -5.57 4.24
N ASP A 32 2.86 -4.76 4.75
CA ASP A 32 1.84 -4.11 3.92
C ASP A 32 2.48 -3.16 2.91
N PHE A 33 3.50 -2.40 3.34
CA PHE A 33 4.29 -1.57 2.42
C PHE A 33 4.99 -2.42 1.35
N GLN A 34 5.63 -3.53 1.73
CA GLN A 34 6.28 -4.43 0.77
C GLN A 34 5.28 -5.00 -0.26
N LYS A 35 4.05 -5.31 0.18
CA LYS A 35 2.98 -5.77 -0.72
C LYS A 35 2.59 -4.69 -1.72
N ALA A 36 2.37 -3.45 -1.25
CA ALA A 36 2.04 -2.33 -2.12
C ALA A 36 3.19 -2.03 -3.11
N ASP A 37 4.44 -2.07 -2.66
CA ASP A 37 5.59 -1.83 -3.55
C ASP A 37 5.74 -2.94 -4.61
N LYS A 38 5.45 -4.21 -4.25
CA LYS A 38 5.40 -5.31 -5.21
C LYS A 38 4.29 -5.13 -6.24
N GLU A 39 3.09 -4.71 -5.84
CA GLU A 39 1.98 -4.41 -6.75
C GLU A 39 2.34 -3.25 -7.71
N LEU A 40 2.92 -2.17 -7.18
CA LEU A 40 3.39 -1.05 -7.97
C LEU A 40 4.38 -1.50 -9.06
N ASN A 41 5.36 -2.31 -8.68
CA ASN A 41 6.34 -2.84 -9.63
C ASN A 41 5.68 -3.74 -10.69
N ALA A 42 4.73 -4.59 -10.31
CA ALA A 42 4.01 -5.44 -11.27
C ALA A 42 3.24 -4.61 -12.31
N ILE A 43 2.52 -3.57 -11.88
CA ILE A 43 1.78 -2.66 -12.77
C ILE A 43 2.74 -1.90 -13.68
N TYR A 44 3.82 -1.36 -13.11
CA TYR A 44 4.84 -0.65 -13.88
C TYR A 44 5.45 -1.55 -14.98
N GLN A 45 5.81 -2.80 -14.66
CA GLN A 45 6.33 -3.75 -15.64
C GLN A 45 5.30 -4.13 -16.71
N LYS A 46 4.02 -4.25 -16.33
CA LYS A 46 2.93 -4.45 -17.28
C LYS A 46 2.85 -3.30 -18.28
N ILE A 47 2.90 -2.04 -17.81
CA ILE A 47 2.88 -0.87 -18.69
C ILE A 47 4.10 -0.88 -19.63
N LEU A 48 5.30 -1.18 -19.13
CA LEU A 48 6.49 -1.29 -19.99
C LEU A 48 6.34 -2.36 -21.09
N THR A 49 5.61 -3.44 -20.79
CA THR A 49 5.37 -4.55 -21.72
C THR A 49 4.31 -4.18 -22.76
N ASP A 50 3.17 -3.67 -22.30
CA ASP A 50 2.03 -3.29 -23.14
C ASP A 50 2.43 -2.16 -24.13
N TYR A 51 3.29 -1.23 -23.70
CA TYR A 51 3.71 -0.06 -24.50
C TYR A 51 5.10 -0.20 -25.11
N LYS A 52 5.68 -1.41 -25.20
CA LYS A 52 7.08 -1.65 -25.61
C LYS A 52 7.51 -0.99 -26.94
N ALA A 53 6.56 -0.74 -27.85
CA ALA A 53 6.80 -0.11 -29.14
C ALA A 53 6.89 1.44 -29.06
N ASP A 54 6.27 2.06 -28.05
CA ASP A 54 6.31 3.51 -27.84
C ASP A 54 7.52 3.90 -26.97
N THR A 55 8.67 4.02 -27.63
CA THR A 55 9.93 4.33 -26.96
C THR A 55 9.97 5.71 -26.30
N ALA A 56 9.20 6.69 -26.82
CA ALA A 56 9.11 8.02 -26.26
C ALA A 56 8.32 8.01 -24.95
N PHE A 57 7.16 7.36 -24.95
CA PHE A 57 6.36 7.14 -23.75
C PHE A 57 7.16 6.41 -22.67
N ILE A 58 7.80 5.27 -23.00
CA ILE A 58 8.58 4.49 -22.02
C ILE A 58 9.71 5.33 -21.39
N ARG A 59 10.41 6.15 -22.19
CA ARG A 59 11.47 7.03 -21.68
C ARG A 59 10.91 7.99 -20.63
N ASN A 60 9.78 8.62 -20.94
CA ASN A 60 9.13 9.58 -20.05
C ASN A 60 8.54 8.91 -18.80
N LEU A 61 7.92 7.74 -18.94
CA LEU A 61 7.40 6.96 -17.81
C LEU A 61 8.52 6.55 -16.84
N LYS A 62 9.66 6.10 -17.37
CA LYS A 62 10.85 5.76 -16.57
C LYS A 62 11.36 6.96 -15.76
N ILE A 63 11.40 8.14 -16.38
CA ILE A 63 11.79 9.39 -15.70
C ILE A 63 10.76 9.74 -14.63
N SER A 64 9.47 9.77 -14.99
CA SER A 64 8.36 10.05 -14.07
C SER A 64 8.39 9.14 -12.84
N GLN A 65 8.59 7.82 -13.04
CA GLN A 65 8.62 6.86 -11.95
C GLN A 65 9.82 7.08 -11.01
N ARG A 66 11.01 7.38 -11.55
CA ARG A 66 12.18 7.72 -10.72
C ARG A 66 11.96 8.98 -9.90
N MET A 67 11.39 10.02 -10.52
CA MET A 67 11.09 11.28 -9.82
C MET A 67 10.01 11.09 -8.75
N TRP A 68 9.00 10.26 -9.02
CA TRP A 68 8.00 9.91 -8.02
C TRP A 68 8.60 9.18 -6.80
N VAL A 69 9.58 8.29 -6.99
CA VAL A 69 10.27 7.67 -5.85
C VAL A 69 10.98 8.71 -4.99
N GLN A 70 11.65 9.69 -5.61
CA GLN A 70 12.28 10.79 -4.86
C GLN A 70 11.25 11.66 -4.14
N LEU A 71 10.13 12.00 -4.82
CA LEU A 71 9.01 12.72 -4.22
C LEU A 71 8.48 11.96 -3.01
N ARG A 72 8.24 10.65 -3.11
CA ARG A 72 7.77 9.83 -1.99
C ARG A 72 8.71 9.94 -0.78
N GLU A 73 10.02 9.86 -0.96
CA GLU A 73 10.95 10.03 0.16
C GLU A 73 10.92 11.45 0.74
N LEU A 74 10.78 12.48 -0.09
CA LEU A 74 10.63 13.87 0.36
C LEU A 74 9.32 14.08 1.15
N GLU A 75 8.22 13.49 0.71
CA GLU A 75 6.94 13.49 1.43
C GLU A 75 7.08 12.78 2.78
N MET A 76 7.78 11.64 2.85
CA MET A 76 8.05 10.96 4.12
C MET A 76 8.82 11.87 5.09
N ASN A 77 9.86 12.55 4.61
CA ASN A 77 10.67 13.48 5.42
C ASN A 77 9.91 14.76 5.77
N THR A 78 8.91 15.14 4.98
CA THR A 78 8.04 16.30 5.26
C THR A 78 7.01 15.95 6.32
N MET A 79 6.43 14.75 6.25
CA MET A 79 5.48 14.22 7.23
C MET A 79 6.14 13.92 8.57
N PHE A 80 7.34 13.32 8.54
CA PHE A 80 8.13 12.96 9.72
C PHE A 80 9.52 13.61 9.64
N PRO A 81 9.61 14.94 9.84
CA PRO A 81 10.90 15.63 9.83
C PRO A 81 11.85 15.05 10.87
N SER A 82 13.15 15.11 10.59
CA SER A 82 14.18 14.69 11.55
C SER A 82 14.08 15.51 12.84
N LYS A 83 14.09 14.81 13.98
CA LYS A 83 13.97 15.34 15.35
C LYS A 83 14.90 14.58 16.28
N GLU A 84 14.98 15.00 17.54
CA GLU A 84 15.71 14.27 18.57
C GLU A 84 15.26 12.79 18.67
N PRO A 85 16.18 11.86 18.99
CA PRO A 85 15.85 10.44 19.12
C PRO A 85 14.68 10.20 20.07
N GLY A 86 13.69 9.43 19.62
CA GLY A 86 12.51 9.09 20.40
C GLY A 86 11.36 10.08 20.33
N TYR A 87 11.50 11.22 19.63
CA TYR A 87 10.44 12.24 19.49
C TYR A 87 9.08 11.65 19.09
N TYR A 88 9.06 10.75 18.10
CA TYR A 88 7.84 10.09 17.60
C TYR A 88 7.49 8.78 18.31
N GLY A 89 8.31 8.35 19.28
CA GLY A 89 8.12 7.10 20.02
C GLY A 89 8.24 5.82 19.18
N SER A 90 7.88 4.70 19.80
CA SER A 90 7.97 3.35 19.22
C SER A 90 6.97 3.08 18.08
N VAL A 91 6.01 3.99 17.87
CA VAL A 91 4.98 3.92 16.83
C VAL A 91 5.47 4.43 15.47
N LEU A 92 6.58 5.17 15.42
CA LEU A 92 7.11 5.77 14.19
C LEU A 92 7.26 4.76 13.04
N PRO A 93 7.83 3.55 13.22
CA PRO A 93 7.97 2.61 12.11
C PRO A 93 6.63 2.20 11.48
N MET A 94 5.59 2.01 12.30
CA MET A 94 4.23 1.73 11.82
C MET A 94 3.66 2.91 11.04
N CYS A 95 3.71 4.13 11.60
CA CYS A 95 3.19 5.32 10.93
C CYS A 95 3.92 5.62 9.61
N TRP A 96 5.25 5.48 9.62
CA TRP A 96 6.10 5.63 8.44
C TRP A 96 5.71 4.62 7.35
N ALA A 97 5.61 3.35 7.69
CA ALA A 97 5.23 2.31 6.74
C ALA A 97 3.81 2.53 6.20
N ASN A 98 2.83 2.86 7.06
CA ASN A 98 1.45 3.12 6.64
C ASN A 98 1.35 4.30 5.67
N TYR A 99 2.03 5.42 5.95
CA TYR A 99 2.01 6.59 5.07
C TYR A 99 2.70 6.28 3.73
N LYS A 100 3.83 5.56 3.75
CA LYS A 100 4.53 5.12 2.54
C LYS A 100 3.67 4.16 1.69
N THR A 101 2.90 3.28 2.33
CA THR A 101 1.92 2.40 1.69
C THR A 101 0.83 3.20 0.99
N MET A 102 0.25 4.20 1.66
CA MET A 102 -0.79 5.06 1.10
C MET A 102 -0.30 5.76 -0.18
N LEU A 103 0.85 6.45 -0.13
CA LEU A 103 1.45 7.11 -1.29
C LEU A 103 1.72 6.13 -2.45
N THR A 104 2.10 4.89 -2.11
CA THR A 104 2.36 3.84 -3.09
C THR A 104 1.05 3.38 -3.77
N TYR A 105 -0.05 3.26 -3.03
CA TYR A 105 -1.36 2.97 -3.61
C TYR A 105 -1.91 4.11 -4.47
N ASP A 106 -1.67 5.36 -4.10
CA ASP A 106 -2.04 6.51 -4.94
C ASP A 106 -1.30 6.47 -6.28
N ARG A 107 -0.01 6.11 -6.26
CA ARG A 107 0.76 5.92 -7.51
C ARG A 107 0.25 4.74 -8.33
N ILE A 108 -0.11 3.64 -7.68
CA ILE A 108 -0.76 2.50 -8.35
C ILE A 108 -2.03 2.96 -9.06
N LYS A 109 -2.91 3.68 -8.37
CA LYS A 109 -4.15 4.22 -8.96
C LYS A 109 -3.85 5.13 -10.15
N PHE A 110 -2.86 6.01 -10.03
CA PHE A 110 -2.42 6.86 -11.14
C PHE A 110 -1.93 6.04 -12.34
N LEU A 111 -1.11 5.00 -12.11
CA LEU A 111 -0.56 4.17 -13.19
C LEU A 111 -1.61 3.27 -13.85
N LYS A 112 -2.67 2.88 -13.12
CA LYS A 112 -3.73 2.02 -13.63
C LYS A 112 -4.46 2.60 -14.85
N GLN A 113 -4.43 3.91 -15.08
CA GLN A 113 -5.00 4.49 -16.31
C GLN A 113 -4.42 3.85 -17.59
N TRP A 114 -3.12 3.52 -17.63
CA TRP A 114 -2.51 2.88 -18.79
C TRP A 114 -2.81 1.39 -18.92
N THR A 115 -3.15 0.72 -17.83
CA THR A 115 -3.55 -0.70 -17.84
C THR A 115 -5.04 -0.87 -18.12
N ASP A 116 -5.85 0.05 -17.61
CA ASP A 116 -7.31 0.01 -17.66
C ASP A 116 -7.81 0.58 -18.99
N GLY A 117 -7.12 1.57 -19.55
CA GLY A 117 -7.49 2.22 -20.81
C GLY A 117 -8.60 3.27 -20.67
N THR A 118 -8.94 3.91 -21.78
CA THR A 118 -10.01 4.93 -21.90
C THR A 118 -11.08 4.50 -22.92
N GLU A 119 -12.23 5.16 -22.90
CA GLU A 119 -13.29 4.95 -23.90
C GLU A 119 -12.93 5.59 -25.24
N GLU A 120 -13.49 5.07 -26.33
CA GLU A 120 -13.38 5.71 -27.65
C GLU A 120 -14.04 7.11 -27.62
N GLY A 121 -13.39 8.09 -28.26
CA GLY A 121 -13.86 9.48 -28.31
C GLY A 121 -13.27 10.42 -27.26
N ASP A 122 -12.52 9.91 -26.28
CA ASP A 122 -11.72 10.76 -25.38
C ASP A 122 -10.44 11.23 -26.09
N VAL A 123 -10.54 12.38 -26.76
CA VAL A 123 -9.44 13.00 -27.50
C VAL A 123 -8.31 13.55 -26.61
N CYS A 124 -8.52 13.61 -25.29
CA CYS A 124 -7.53 14.08 -24.32
C CYS A 124 -6.80 12.94 -23.58
N SER A 125 -7.05 11.68 -23.97
CA SER A 125 -6.46 10.49 -23.36
C SER A 125 -4.96 10.30 -23.63
N GLY A 126 -4.41 10.98 -24.63
CA GLY A 126 -2.97 11.00 -24.93
C GLY A 126 -2.39 9.62 -25.19
N SER A 127 -1.49 9.15 -24.33
CA SER A 127 -0.80 7.85 -24.47
C SER A 127 -1.60 6.67 -23.90
N VAL A 128 -2.79 6.88 -23.35
CA VAL A 128 -3.61 5.81 -22.77
C VAL A 128 -4.27 5.01 -23.90
N LYS A 129 -4.16 3.68 -23.85
CA LYS A 129 -4.82 2.78 -24.81
C LYS A 129 -6.35 2.87 -24.72
N ILE A 130 -7.03 2.65 -25.84
CA ILE A 130 -8.49 2.46 -25.85
C ILE A 130 -8.82 1.11 -25.21
N LYS A 131 -9.86 1.08 -24.37
CA LYS A 131 -10.42 -0.16 -23.83
C LYS A 131 -10.92 -1.03 -24.97
N SER A 132 -10.47 -2.27 -25.00
CA SER A 132 -11.03 -3.31 -25.87
C SER A 132 -12.34 -3.84 -25.32
#